data_AF-A0A1D1ZU09-F1
#
_entry.id   AF-A0A1D1ZU09-F1
#
_cell.length_a   1.000
_cell.length_b   1.000
_cell.length_c   1.000
_cell.angle_alpha   90.00
_cell.angle_beta   90.00
_cell.angle_gamma   90.00
#
_symmetry.space_group_name_H-M   'P 1'
#
loop_
_entity.id
_entity.type
_entity.pdbx_description
1 polymer ?
#
loop_
_entity_poly.entity_id
_entity_poly.type
_entity_poly.pdbx_seq_one_letter_code
_entity_poly.pdbx_strand_id
1 'polypeptide(L)'
;RTQSPSRRDKKLRAGQATRLAVAVLRALPPTRRTKKRCNSNHSTRAPFIGWMQCIRQATCRSVNIAALPRASQVAAQCRARPPRRFLGSSTPSLHPSRSRSSGMATLATSTGGSIRQELTSLFGASISSTFPDAGVQPSVAQTNDPKFGDYQCNNAMALFAKCKGKEGAPKNPRAVAEAIVAGLPASDLVESTTLAGPGFINVRLSHAWLGRHVGDMLVSGIGSWAPRGQAGKRVAVDFSSPNVAKEMHVGHLRSTILGDCLCRTLEYCGADVLRLNHIGDWGTQFGMLIQYIADKRPGGLSAAEDEDVADLQVLYRAAKARFDADEGFKAAAREAVTQLQGGRPEYLEVWRRICAASRAEFQRIYDRLGVELQERGESFYNPRLQATVDALVEQGVAVESDGARCVFFEGRDVPLIVQKRDGGFGYASTDMAALHQRLTEERADWIVYLTDAGQAGHFEMIFAAGRRAGYFPKDREVRIDHVGFGLVMGEDGKKFKSRSGDVRGDGGEEGCDASGMLLPVGPIYDLVIRSAVV
;
A
#
# COMPACT_ATOMS: atom_id res chain seq x y z
N ARG A 1 -16.00 40.31 -17.34
CA ARG A 1 -17.29 39.77 -17.83
C ARG A 1 -17.40 38.31 -17.35
N THR A 2 -17.90 38.13 -16.14
CA THR A 2 -18.11 36.82 -15.50
C THR A 2 -19.59 36.45 -15.63
N GLN A 3 -19.92 35.42 -16.41
CA GLN A 3 -21.25 34.81 -16.39
C GLN A 3 -21.15 33.46 -15.66
N SER A 4 -21.82 33.37 -14.51
CA SER A 4 -22.13 32.11 -13.85
C SER A 4 -23.18 31.34 -14.67
N PRO A 5 -23.05 30.01 -14.85
CA PRO A 5 -23.95 29.24 -15.71
C PRO A 5 -25.36 29.17 -15.13
N SER A 6 -26.36 29.24 -16.00
CA SER A 6 -27.77 29.34 -15.59
C SER A 6 -28.26 28.03 -14.97
N ARG A 7 -29.31 28.10 -14.13
CA ARG A 7 -29.99 26.92 -13.56
C ARG A 7 -30.50 25.92 -14.63
N ARG A 8 -30.67 26.35 -15.88
CA ARG A 8 -31.02 25.47 -17.00
C ARG A 8 -29.84 24.62 -17.46
N ASP A 9 -28.63 25.16 -17.48
CA ASP A 9 -27.41 24.45 -17.93
C ASP A 9 -27.00 23.32 -16.97
N LYS A 10 -27.21 23.53 -15.66
CA LYS A 10 -26.98 22.48 -14.64
C LYS A 10 -27.98 21.32 -14.74
N LYS A 11 -29.24 21.61 -15.11
CA LYS A 11 -30.27 20.56 -15.33
C LYS A 11 -30.04 19.79 -16.63
N LEU A 12 -29.57 20.44 -17.69
CA LEU A 12 -29.21 19.77 -18.94
C LEU A 12 -28.04 18.79 -18.76
N ARG A 13 -26.99 19.20 -18.02
CA ARG A 13 -25.84 18.34 -17.73
C ARG A 13 -26.18 17.12 -16.86
N ALA A 14 -27.05 17.29 -15.86
CA ALA A 14 -27.54 16.17 -15.06
C ALA A 14 -28.38 15.18 -15.90
N GLY A 15 -29.24 15.69 -16.80
CA GLY A 15 -30.05 14.85 -17.70
C GLY A 15 -29.21 14.09 -18.75
N GLN A 16 -28.09 14.67 -19.21
CA GLN A 16 -27.16 14.01 -20.12
C GLN A 16 -26.35 12.91 -19.42
N ALA A 17 -25.92 13.12 -18.17
CA ALA A 17 -25.22 12.11 -17.38
C ALA A 17 -26.09 10.86 -17.10
N THR A 18 -27.38 11.05 -16.79
CA THR A 18 -28.32 9.94 -16.57
C THR A 18 -28.60 9.16 -17.87
N ARG A 19 -28.67 9.84 -19.02
CA ARG A 19 -28.86 9.16 -20.32
C ARG A 19 -27.62 8.37 -20.75
N LEU A 20 -26.42 8.84 -20.44
CA LEU A 20 -25.17 8.14 -20.71
C LEU A 20 -25.05 6.86 -19.87
N ALA A 21 -25.41 6.92 -18.58
CA ALA A 21 -25.41 5.75 -17.69
C ALA A 21 -26.38 4.65 -18.14
N VAL A 22 -27.56 5.03 -18.64
CA VAL A 22 -28.56 4.08 -19.17
C VAL A 22 -28.14 3.47 -20.51
N ALA A 23 -27.43 4.22 -21.35
CA ALA A 23 -26.88 3.71 -22.61
C ALA A 23 -25.76 2.68 -22.38
N VAL A 24 -24.88 2.92 -21.41
CA VAL A 24 -23.80 1.99 -21.01
C VAL A 24 -24.37 0.67 -20.46
N LEU A 25 -25.44 0.73 -19.67
CA LEU A 25 -26.11 -0.48 -19.15
C LEU A 25 -26.83 -1.32 -20.21
N ARG A 26 -27.21 -0.73 -21.35
CA ARG A 26 -27.86 -1.44 -22.47
C ARG A 26 -26.88 -2.08 -23.46
N ALA A 27 -25.59 -1.73 -23.39
CA ALA A 27 -24.57 -2.21 -24.32
C ALA A 27 -23.87 -3.52 -23.90
N LEU A 28 -24.28 -4.14 -22.78
CA LEU A 28 -23.70 -5.40 -22.31
C LEU A 28 -24.29 -6.62 -23.06
N PRO A 29 -23.47 -7.54 -23.59
CA PRO A 29 -23.95 -8.65 -24.40
C PRO A 29 -24.61 -9.78 -23.57
N PRO A 30 -25.56 -10.56 -24.13
CA PRO A 30 -26.23 -11.63 -23.41
C PRO A 30 -25.38 -12.91 -23.37
N THR A 31 -25.16 -13.48 -22.18
CA THR A 31 -24.53 -14.80 -22.03
C THR A 31 -25.53 -15.94 -22.27
N ARG A 32 -25.21 -16.84 -23.21
CA ARG A 32 -25.97 -18.06 -23.53
C ARG A 32 -26.03 -19.02 -22.34
N ARG A 33 -27.24 -19.51 -22.01
CA ARG A 33 -27.49 -20.62 -21.06
C ARG A 33 -27.20 -21.96 -21.74
N THR A 34 -26.31 -22.79 -21.19
CA THR A 34 -26.27 -24.23 -21.45
C THR A 34 -26.77 -24.98 -20.21
N LYS A 35 -27.78 -25.85 -20.40
CA LYS A 35 -28.31 -26.76 -19.38
C LYS A 35 -27.46 -28.04 -19.37
N LYS A 36 -26.89 -28.44 -18.23
CA LYS A 36 -26.62 -29.86 -17.90
C LYS A 36 -26.89 -30.15 -16.42
N ARG A 37 -27.49 -31.31 -16.19
CA ARG A 37 -28.05 -31.87 -14.94
C ARG A 37 -27.01 -32.77 -14.24
N CYS A 38 -27.08 -32.79 -12.90
CA CYS A 38 -26.67 -33.84 -11.92
C CYS A 38 -25.18 -34.27 -11.88
N ASN A 39 -24.55 -34.67 -10.76
CA ASN A 39 -25.05 -35.46 -9.63
C ASN A 39 -24.19 -35.27 -8.35
N SER A 40 -24.72 -35.74 -7.22
CA SER A 40 -24.28 -35.70 -5.81
C SER A 40 -23.02 -36.53 -5.44
N ASN A 41 -22.12 -36.00 -4.60
CA ASN A 41 -21.86 -36.45 -3.21
C ASN A 41 -20.57 -35.87 -2.58
N HIS A 42 -20.70 -35.48 -1.31
CA HIS A 42 -19.69 -35.27 -0.25
C HIS A 42 -18.90 -33.95 -0.13
N SER A 43 -19.10 -33.34 1.06
CA SER A 43 -18.16 -32.61 1.92
C SER A 43 -18.00 -31.07 1.81
N THR A 44 -18.40 -30.41 2.90
CA THR A 44 -17.93 -29.14 3.49
C THR A 44 -17.42 -28.01 2.57
N ARG A 45 -18.27 -26.98 2.41
CA ARG A 45 -17.97 -25.52 2.33
C ARG A 45 -18.98 -24.84 1.38
N ALA A 46 -20.05 -24.30 1.93
CA ALA A 46 -20.81 -23.21 1.29
C ALA A 46 -21.66 -22.50 2.36
N PRO A 47 -21.47 -21.18 2.51
CA PRO A 47 -22.56 -20.29 2.10
C PRO A 47 -22.00 -19.10 1.30
N PHE A 48 -22.13 -19.12 -0.02
CA PHE A 48 -21.89 -17.92 -0.84
C PHE A 48 -22.86 -17.76 -2.03
N ILE A 49 -23.86 -18.64 -2.16
CA ILE A 49 -24.83 -18.60 -3.27
C ILE A 49 -26.17 -17.93 -2.88
N GLY A 50 -26.38 -17.63 -1.59
CA GLY A 50 -27.59 -16.94 -1.13
C GLY A 50 -27.67 -15.44 -1.49
N TRP A 51 -26.53 -14.79 -1.78
CA TRP A 51 -26.48 -13.34 -1.97
C TRP A 51 -26.95 -12.86 -3.35
N MET A 52 -26.85 -13.68 -4.40
CA MET A 52 -27.25 -13.29 -5.77
C MET A 52 -28.75 -13.47 -6.07
N GLN A 53 -29.51 -14.20 -5.25
CA GLN A 53 -30.96 -14.34 -5.45
C GLN A 53 -31.78 -13.24 -4.77
N CYS A 54 -31.28 -12.61 -3.71
CA CYS A 54 -32.03 -11.59 -2.97
C CYS A 54 -32.13 -10.24 -3.72
N ILE A 55 -31.16 -9.92 -4.59
CA ILE A 55 -31.16 -8.67 -5.38
C ILE A 55 -32.17 -8.70 -6.54
N ARG A 56 -32.65 -9.87 -6.97
CA ARG A 56 -33.65 -9.97 -8.05
C ARG A 56 -35.11 -9.90 -7.59
N GLN A 57 -35.42 -10.07 -6.31
CA GLN A 57 -36.79 -9.96 -5.80
C GLN A 57 -37.19 -8.55 -5.34
N ALA A 58 -36.22 -7.64 -5.16
CA ALA A 58 -36.52 -6.26 -4.72
C ALA A 58 -36.96 -5.30 -5.84
N THR A 59 -36.84 -5.66 -7.12
CA THR A 59 -37.21 -4.78 -8.26
C THR A 59 -38.54 -5.13 -8.93
N CYS A 60 -39.46 -5.77 -8.21
CA CYS A 60 -40.82 -6.03 -8.71
C CYS A 60 -41.90 -5.58 -7.73
N ARG A 61 -41.90 -4.30 -7.33
CA ARG A 61 -43.10 -3.62 -6.83
C ARG A 61 -43.12 -2.16 -7.31
N SER A 62 -44.08 -1.87 -8.16
CA SER A 62 -44.42 -0.56 -8.70
C SER A 62 -44.81 0.39 -7.56
N VAL A 63 -44.10 1.50 -7.40
CA VAL A 63 -44.54 2.61 -6.53
C VAL A 63 -45.12 3.71 -7.42
N ASN A 64 -46.43 3.92 -7.29
CA ASN A 64 -47.19 4.99 -7.93
C ASN A 64 -46.80 6.33 -7.26
N ILE A 65 -46.20 7.26 -8.01
CA ILE A 65 -45.92 8.62 -7.53
C ILE A 65 -47.01 9.55 -8.07
N ALA A 66 -48.06 9.73 -7.28
CA ALA A 66 -49.02 10.82 -7.43
C ALA A 66 -49.65 11.14 -6.07
N ALA A 67 -48.97 11.96 -5.26
CA ALA A 67 -49.55 12.85 -4.24
C ALA A 67 -48.46 13.36 -3.29
N LEU A 68 -47.99 14.59 -3.48
CA LEU A 68 -47.45 15.42 -2.38
C LEU A 68 -47.84 16.89 -2.63
N PRO A 69 -48.32 17.64 -1.62
CA PRO A 69 -48.86 18.98 -1.80
C PRO A 69 -47.78 20.05 -1.90
N ARG A 70 -48.10 21.12 -2.63
CA ARG A 70 -47.30 22.36 -2.75
C ARG A 70 -47.26 23.10 -1.42
N ALA A 71 -46.06 23.49 -0.99
CA ALA A 71 -45.87 24.53 0.01
C ALA A 71 -44.86 25.56 -0.53
N SER A 72 -45.41 26.63 -1.09
CA SER A 72 -44.78 27.91 -1.35
C SER A 72 -44.94 28.79 -0.11
N GLN A 73 -43.86 29.08 0.61
CA GLN A 73 -43.69 30.28 1.45
C GLN A 73 -42.39 30.13 2.25
N VAL A 74 -41.39 30.92 1.89
CA VAL A 74 -40.43 31.69 2.72
C VAL A 74 -39.33 32.11 1.75
N ALA A 75 -39.56 33.23 1.07
CA ALA A 75 -38.55 33.91 0.27
C ALA A 75 -38.65 35.39 0.59
N ALA A 76 -37.94 35.82 1.63
CA ALA A 76 -37.61 37.22 1.84
C ALA A 76 -36.32 37.31 2.67
N GLN A 77 -35.46 38.25 2.29
CA GLN A 77 -34.25 38.70 2.98
C GLN A 77 -32.98 37.86 2.75
N CYS A 78 -32.25 38.21 1.69
CA CYS A 78 -30.93 38.88 1.82
C CYS A 78 -30.32 39.07 0.43
N ARG A 79 -30.37 40.32 -0.08
CA ARG A 79 -29.61 40.76 -1.25
C ARG A 79 -28.24 41.28 -0.81
N ALA A 80 -27.25 41.05 -1.69
CA ALA A 80 -25.83 41.30 -1.53
C ALA A 80 -25.41 42.77 -1.30
N ARG A 81 -24.23 42.95 -0.69
CA ARG A 81 -23.33 44.10 -0.93
C ARG A 81 -21.87 43.59 -1.13
N PRO A 82 -21.07 44.25 -2.00
CA PRO A 82 -19.71 43.81 -2.38
C PRO A 82 -18.61 44.41 -1.47
N PRO A 83 -17.33 43.96 -1.57
CA PRO A 83 -16.28 44.40 -0.66
C PRO A 83 -15.57 45.69 -1.13
N ARG A 84 -15.14 46.52 -0.19
CA ARG A 84 -14.13 47.58 -0.40
C ARG A 84 -12.98 47.39 0.60
N ARG A 85 -11.74 47.51 0.10
CA ARG A 85 -10.49 47.70 0.85
C ARG A 85 -10.45 49.11 1.45
N PHE A 86 -9.94 49.27 2.68
CA PHE A 86 -8.67 49.97 3.04
C PHE A 86 -8.59 50.30 4.55
N LEU A 87 -7.37 50.12 5.09
CA LEU A 87 -6.67 50.70 6.26
C LEU A 87 -7.43 51.49 7.37
N GLY A 88 -7.02 51.24 8.62
CA GLY A 88 -6.71 52.33 9.57
C GLY A 88 -7.53 52.44 10.87
N SER A 89 -6.88 52.10 11.99
CA SER A 89 -6.92 52.74 13.32
C SER A 89 -8.18 52.74 14.22
N SER A 90 -7.87 52.63 15.51
CA SER A 90 -8.59 53.06 16.73
C SER A 90 -9.65 52.13 17.35
N THR A 91 -9.32 51.67 18.56
CA THR A 91 -10.18 51.15 19.64
C THR A 91 -11.11 52.25 20.19
N PRO A 92 -12.27 51.91 20.79
CA PRO A 92 -12.27 51.71 22.23
C PRO A 92 -13.14 50.56 22.76
N SER A 93 -12.60 49.92 23.81
CA SER A 93 -13.24 49.35 25.01
C SER A 93 -14.76 49.50 25.18
N LEU A 94 -15.46 48.37 25.41
CA LEU A 94 -16.56 48.23 26.37
C LEU A 94 -16.63 46.77 26.87
N HIS A 95 -16.72 46.61 28.20
CA HIS A 95 -16.70 45.36 28.95
C HIS A 95 -17.95 44.46 28.76
N PRO A 96 -17.88 43.16 29.14
CA PRO A 96 -18.83 42.13 28.72
C PRO A 96 -19.97 41.91 29.74
N SER A 97 -21.21 41.77 29.26
CA SER A 97 -22.30 41.18 30.05
C SER A 97 -22.30 39.66 29.90
N ARG A 98 -21.90 38.96 30.97
CA ARG A 98 -22.02 37.51 31.13
C ARG A 98 -23.50 37.08 31.17
N SER A 99 -23.93 36.27 30.22
CA SER A 99 -25.03 35.33 30.43
C SER A 99 -24.48 33.91 30.34
N ARG A 100 -24.38 33.23 31.49
CA ARG A 100 -24.05 31.80 31.58
C ARG A 100 -25.28 30.99 31.13
N SER A 101 -25.23 30.42 29.93
CA SER A 101 -26.00 29.22 29.62
C SER A 101 -25.05 28.03 29.69
N SER A 102 -25.33 27.10 30.60
CA SER A 102 -24.62 25.83 30.74
C SER A 102 -24.98 24.92 29.56
N GLY A 103 -24.24 25.03 28.47
CA GLY A 103 -24.22 23.99 27.46
C GLY A 103 -23.34 22.85 27.94
N MET A 104 -23.91 21.67 28.17
CA MET A 104 -23.14 20.42 28.17
C MET A 104 -22.37 20.38 26.85
N ALA A 105 -21.06 20.46 26.91
CA ALA A 105 -20.22 20.38 25.73
C ALA A 105 -20.32 18.95 25.19
N THR A 106 -21.15 18.76 24.16
CA THR A 106 -21.05 17.60 23.28
C THR A 106 -19.62 17.55 22.78
N LEU A 107 -18.94 16.40 22.92
CA LEU A 107 -17.63 16.15 22.34
C LEU A 107 -17.77 16.17 20.81
N ALA A 108 -17.80 17.37 20.23
CA ALA A 108 -17.76 17.61 18.81
C ALA A 108 -16.29 17.52 18.37
N THR A 109 -15.77 16.31 18.30
CA THR A 109 -14.51 16.03 17.62
C THR A 109 -14.71 14.83 16.72
N SER A 110 -15.30 15.10 15.55
CA SER A 110 -15.13 14.25 14.37
C SER A 110 -13.64 14.32 13.98
N THR A 111 -12.82 13.54 14.67
CA THR A 111 -11.46 13.27 14.24
C THR A 111 -11.57 12.23 13.14
N GLY A 112 -11.38 12.63 11.87
CA GLY A 112 -11.51 11.78 10.69
C GLY A 112 -10.82 10.41 10.83
N GLY A 113 -11.60 9.42 11.28
CA GLY A 113 -11.18 8.08 11.67
C GLY A 113 -12.30 7.06 11.43
N SER A 114 -12.01 5.79 11.67
CA SER A 114 -13.00 4.72 11.50
C SER A 114 -14.10 4.79 12.56
N ILE A 115 -15.36 4.48 12.20
CA ILE A 115 -16.48 4.32 13.15
C ILE A 115 -16.08 3.43 14.34
N ARG A 116 -15.32 2.36 14.07
CA ARG A 116 -14.80 1.46 15.10
C ARG A 116 -13.88 2.19 16.09
N GLN A 117 -13.00 3.08 15.62
CA GLN A 117 -12.08 3.85 16.47
C GLN A 117 -12.83 4.87 17.33
N GLU A 118 -13.84 5.54 16.77
CA GLU A 118 -14.70 6.45 17.54
C GLU A 118 -15.44 5.70 18.64
N LEU A 119 -16.06 4.55 18.32
CA LEU A 119 -16.69 3.68 19.31
C LEU A 119 -15.70 3.17 20.36
N THR A 120 -14.52 2.70 19.94
CA THR A 120 -13.45 2.28 20.85
C THR A 120 -13.06 3.41 21.80
N SER A 121 -12.99 4.65 21.33
CA SER A 121 -12.67 5.82 22.17
C SER A 121 -13.80 6.13 23.16
N LEU A 122 -15.07 6.07 22.72
CA LEU A 122 -16.24 6.27 23.58
C LEU A 122 -16.31 5.21 24.69
N PHE A 123 -16.14 3.93 24.34
CA PHE A 123 -16.08 2.85 25.32
C PHE A 123 -14.83 2.92 26.20
N GLY A 124 -13.70 3.40 25.68
CA GLY A 124 -12.48 3.63 26.45
C GLY A 124 -12.66 4.68 27.54
N ALA A 125 -13.32 5.80 27.22
CA ALA A 125 -13.65 6.83 28.19
C ALA A 125 -14.55 6.26 29.30
N SER A 126 -15.62 5.55 28.93
CA SER A 126 -16.53 4.93 29.90
C SER A 126 -15.84 3.87 30.78
N ILE A 127 -15.06 2.97 30.19
CA ILE A 127 -14.35 1.94 30.95
C ILE A 127 -13.34 2.56 31.91
N SER A 128 -12.62 3.61 31.48
CA SER A 128 -11.64 4.28 32.33
C SER A 128 -12.29 5.04 33.49
N SER A 129 -13.47 5.63 33.29
CA SER A 129 -14.22 6.28 34.37
C SER A 129 -14.86 5.30 35.35
N THR A 130 -15.36 4.17 34.85
CA THR A 130 -16.12 3.20 35.65
C THR A 130 -15.22 2.16 36.32
N PHE A 131 -14.09 1.82 35.69
CA PHE A 131 -13.13 0.80 36.14
C PHE A 131 -11.67 1.27 35.96
N PRO A 132 -11.22 2.32 36.67
CA PRO A 132 -9.91 2.94 36.45
C PRO A 132 -8.74 1.97 36.62
N ASP A 133 -8.81 1.03 37.56
CA ASP A 133 -7.72 0.10 37.89
C ASP A 133 -7.70 -1.18 37.03
N ALA A 134 -8.60 -1.30 36.05
CA ALA A 134 -8.73 -2.55 35.31
C ALA A 134 -7.69 -2.73 34.20
N GLY A 135 -7.15 -1.62 33.65
CA GLY A 135 -6.16 -1.63 32.56
C GLY A 135 -6.61 -2.47 31.35
N VAL A 136 -7.91 -2.46 31.02
CA VAL A 136 -8.47 -3.24 29.90
C VAL A 136 -8.72 -2.33 28.71
N GLN A 137 -8.20 -2.74 27.55
CA GLN A 137 -8.45 -2.04 26.29
C GLN A 137 -9.87 -2.32 25.76
N PRO A 138 -10.57 -1.32 25.23
CA PRO A 138 -11.91 -1.52 24.67
C PRO A 138 -11.88 -2.48 23.47
N SER A 139 -12.74 -3.48 23.51
CA SER A 139 -12.93 -4.51 22.51
C SER A 139 -14.26 -4.27 21.80
N VAL A 140 -14.20 -3.50 20.71
CA VAL A 140 -15.32 -3.20 19.83
C VAL A 140 -15.17 -3.98 18.53
N ALA A 141 -16.22 -4.71 18.15
CA ALA A 141 -16.28 -5.50 16.92
C ALA A 141 -17.58 -5.22 16.16
N GLN A 142 -17.53 -5.36 14.83
CA GLN A 142 -18.74 -5.31 14.02
C GLN A 142 -19.57 -6.58 14.27
N THR A 143 -20.89 -6.43 14.30
CA THR A 143 -21.83 -7.55 14.43
C THR A 143 -22.13 -8.15 13.05
N ASN A 144 -22.31 -9.47 13.00
CA ASN A 144 -22.68 -10.19 11.77
C ASN A 144 -24.20 -10.38 11.63
N ASP A 145 -24.95 -10.24 12.73
CA ASP A 145 -26.41 -10.35 12.75
C ASP A 145 -27.02 -8.97 13.08
N PRO A 146 -27.83 -8.37 12.18
CA PRO A 146 -28.49 -7.08 12.40
C PRO A 146 -29.35 -7.01 13.67
N LYS A 147 -29.80 -8.15 14.21
CA LYS A 147 -30.54 -8.21 15.48
C LYS A 147 -29.71 -7.67 16.65
N PHE A 148 -28.39 -7.81 16.59
CA PHE A 148 -27.47 -7.34 17.63
C PHE A 148 -26.95 -5.91 17.37
N GLY A 149 -27.56 -5.15 16.45
CA GLY A 149 -27.10 -3.80 16.10
C GLY A 149 -26.00 -3.85 15.04
N ASP A 150 -25.18 -2.80 14.98
CA ASP A 150 -24.10 -2.63 13.99
C ASP A 150 -22.72 -2.98 14.57
N TYR A 151 -22.53 -2.72 15.87
CA TYR A 151 -21.30 -3.01 16.61
C TYR A 151 -21.62 -3.60 17.97
N GLN A 152 -20.66 -4.27 18.57
CA GLN A 152 -20.74 -4.78 19.93
C GLN A 152 -19.46 -4.49 20.71
N CYS A 153 -19.62 -4.16 22.00
CA CYS A 153 -18.53 -4.09 22.97
C CYS A 153 -18.54 -5.33 23.85
N ASN A 154 -17.38 -5.99 23.94
CA ASN A 154 -17.23 -7.32 24.55
C ASN A 154 -16.48 -7.29 25.90
N ASN A 155 -16.27 -6.11 26.47
CA ASN A 155 -15.38 -5.93 27.63
C ASN A 155 -15.94 -6.44 28.95
N ALA A 156 -17.26 -6.55 29.10
CA ALA A 156 -17.90 -6.76 30.40
C ALA A 156 -17.45 -8.06 31.10
N MET A 157 -17.25 -9.15 30.34
CA MET A 157 -16.80 -10.43 30.89
C MET A 157 -15.37 -10.38 31.41
N ALA A 158 -14.45 -9.81 30.62
CA ALA A 158 -13.05 -9.68 30.99
C ALA A 158 -12.88 -8.73 32.19
N LEU A 159 -13.66 -7.64 32.22
CA LEU A 159 -13.68 -6.70 33.34
C LEU A 159 -14.25 -7.34 34.61
N PHE A 160 -15.34 -8.11 34.51
CA PHE A 160 -15.88 -8.84 35.65
C PHE A 160 -14.85 -9.80 36.25
N ALA A 161 -14.17 -10.59 35.41
CA ALA A 161 -13.13 -11.52 35.86
C ALA A 161 -12.00 -10.82 36.64
N LYS A 162 -11.62 -9.60 36.25
CA LYS A 162 -10.60 -8.79 36.94
C LYS A 162 -11.09 -8.09 38.21
N CYS A 163 -12.38 -7.75 38.28
CA CYS A 163 -12.94 -7.00 39.41
C CYS A 163 -13.51 -7.93 40.49
N LYS A 164 -13.89 -9.17 40.15
CA LYS A 164 -14.49 -10.13 41.07
C LYS A 164 -13.59 -10.34 42.30
N GLY A 165 -14.17 -10.21 43.49
CA GLY A 165 -13.47 -10.39 44.77
C GLY A 165 -12.92 -9.10 45.39
N LYS A 166 -13.01 -7.96 44.70
CA LYS A 166 -12.73 -6.64 45.29
C LYS A 166 -13.96 -6.08 46.01
N GLU A 167 -13.75 -5.26 47.03
CA GLU A 167 -14.83 -4.57 47.73
C GLU A 167 -15.54 -3.61 46.76
N GLY A 168 -16.87 -3.67 46.69
CA GLY A 168 -17.67 -2.91 45.71
C GLY A 168 -17.70 -3.50 44.30
N ALA A 169 -17.17 -4.71 44.07
CA ALA A 169 -17.18 -5.33 42.75
C ALA A 169 -18.60 -5.63 42.23
N PRO A 170 -18.85 -5.45 40.92
CA PRO A 170 -20.12 -5.81 40.29
C PRO A 170 -20.46 -7.29 40.51
N LYS A 171 -21.75 -7.61 40.70
CA LYS A 171 -22.22 -8.96 41.08
C LYS A 171 -22.14 -9.98 39.95
N ASN A 172 -22.26 -9.55 38.70
CA ASN A 172 -22.20 -10.39 37.51
C ASN A 172 -21.71 -9.57 36.30
N PRO A 173 -21.31 -10.20 35.17
CA PRO A 173 -20.82 -9.45 34.02
C PRO A 173 -21.89 -8.57 33.35
N ARG A 174 -23.18 -8.86 33.54
CA ARG A 174 -24.26 -7.97 33.07
C ARG A 174 -24.27 -6.65 33.82
N ALA A 175 -24.05 -6.66 35.14
CA ALA A 175 -23.92 -5.45 35.95
C ALA A 175 -22.70 -4.60 35.55
N VAL A 176 -21.61 -5.25 35.11
CA VAL A 176 -20.47 -4.53 34.50
C VAL A 176 -20.89 -3.84 33.21
N ALA A 177 -21.63 -4.54 32.35
CA ALA A 177 -22.11 -3.98 31.08
C ALA A 177 -23.07 -2.80 31.31
N GLU A 178 -23.97 -2.90 32.29
CA GLU A 178 -24.86 -1.81 32.72
C GLU A 178 -24.08 -0.59 33.19
N ALA A 179 -23.03 -0.80 34.01
CA ALA A 179 -22.17 0.28 34.48
C ALA A 179 -21.38 0.97 33.34
N ILE A 180 -20.90 0.20 32.36
CA ILE A 180 -20.25 0.76 31.15
C ILE A 180 -21.26 1.59 30.35
N VAL A 181 -22.47 1.07 30.10
CA VAL A 181 -23.50 1.81 29.36
C VAL A 181 -23.91 3.09 30.08
N ALA A 182 -24.06 3.06 31.41
CA ALA A 182 -24.38 4.23 32.21
C ALA A 182 -23.26 5.29 32.20
N GLY A 183 -22.00 4.85 32.08
CA GLY A 183 -20.83 5.72 31.97
C GLY A 183 -20.51 6.19 30.54
N LEU A 184 -21.33 5.82 29.53
CA LEU A 184 -21.06 6.26 28.16
C LEU A 184 -21.26 7.78 28.03
N PRO A 185 -20.28 8.51 27.47
CA PRO A 185 -20.45 9.93 27.17
C PRO A 185 -21.50 10.13 26.08
N ALA A 186 -22.19 11.27 26.10
CA ALA A 186 -23.16 11.63 25.08
C ALA A 186 -22.48 11.70 23.69
N SER A 187 -23.09 11.06 22.69
CA SER A 187 -22.58 11.00 21.33
C SER A 187 -23.70 10.93 20.31
N ASP A 188 -23.57 11.72 19.24
CA ASP A 188 -24.49 11.69 18.10
C ASP A 188 -24.36 10.41 17.27
N LEU A 189 -23.27 9.66 17.42
CA LEU A 189 -22.97 8.42 16.70
C LEU A 189 -23.89 7.26 17.10
N VAL A 190 -24.27 7.21 18.38
CA VAL A 190 -25.00 6.07 18.97
C VAL A 190 -26.48 6.39 19.08
N GLU A 191 -27.34 5.60 18.43
CA GLU A 191 -28.80 5.70 18.56
C GLU A 191 -29.29 5.02 19.83
N SER A 192 -28.80 3.82 20.08
CA SER A 192 -29.18 3.01 21.23
C SER A 192 -28.15 1.95 21.54
N THR A 193 -28.10 1.56 22.81
CA THR A 193 -27.33 0.41 23.29
C THR A 193 -28.26 -0.61 23.92
N THR A 194 -28.07 -1.89 23.62
CA THR A 194 -28.85 -2.98 24.23
C THR A 194 -27.91 -4.02 24.84
N LEU A 195 -28.34 -4.65 25.93
CA LEU A 195 -27.55 -5.69 26.59
C LEU A 195 -28.02 -7.07 26.17
N ALA A 196 -27.11 -7.89 25.67
CA ALA A 196 -27.39 -9.27 25.26
C ALA A 196 -26.56 -10.28 26.06
N GLY A 197 -27.19 -11.42 26.36
CA GLY A 197 -26.56 -12.56 27.02
C GLY A 197 -25.83 -12.18 28.33
N PRO A 198 -24.59 -12.66 28.54
CA PRO A 198 -23.87 -12.51 29.80
C PRO A 198 -23.31 -11.10 30.04
N GLY A 199 -23.30 -10.22 29.03
CA GLY A 199 -22.70 -8.87 29.14
C GLY A 199 -22.24 -8.26 27.82
N PHE A 200 -22.80 -8.70 26.68
CA PHE A 200 -22.53 -8.04 25.40
C PHE A 200 -23.27 -6.72 25.33
N ILE A 201 -22.58 -5.65 24.95
CA ILE A 201 -23.17 -4.33 24.75
C ILE A 201 -23.31 -4.11 23.24
N ASN A 202 -24.51 -4.33 22.74
CA ASN A 202 -24.87 -4.11 21.34
C ASN A 202 -25.12 -2.63 21.09
N VAL A 203 -24.61 -2.10 19.99
CA VAL A 203 -24.67 -0.68 19.61
C VAL A 203 -25.37 -0.57 18.27
N ARG A 204 -26.40 0.27 18.21
CA ARG A 204 -27.03 0.70 16.96
C ARG A 204 -26.60 2.12 16.65
N LEU A 205 -26.12 2.34 15.43
CA LEU A 205 -25.68 3.64 14.94
C LEU A 205 -26.88 4.54 14.65
N SER A 206 -26.72 5.84 14.87
CA SER A 206 -27.73 6.86 14.56
C SER A 206 -27.95 6.99 13.06
N HIS A 207 -29.19 6.73 12.62
CA HIS A 207 -29.60 6.96 11.22
C HIS A 207 -29.39 8.41 10.78
N ALA A 208 -29.64 9.36 11.69
CA ALA A 208 -29.43 10.78 11.42
C ALA A 208 -27.93 11.10 11.23
N TRP A 209 -27.07 10.50 12.05
CA TRP A 209 -25.61 10.63 11.91
C TRP A 209 -25.11 10.01 10.62
N LEU A 210 -25.56 8.80 10.28
CA LEU A 210 -25.22 8.11 9.03
C LEU A 210 -25.65 8.92 7.81
N GLY A 211 -26.89 9.43 7.81
CA GLY A 211 -27.43 10.25 6.74
C GLY A 211 -26.62 11.53 6.50
N ARG A 212 -26.18 12.19 7.58
CA ARG A 212 -25.29 13.36 7.49
C ARG A 212 -23.94 12.99 6.87
N HIS A 213 -23.28 11.93 7.37
CA HIS A 213 -21.96 11.52 6.86
C HIS A 213 -21.98 11.08 5.40
N VAL A 214 -23.02 10.36 4.97
CA VAL A 214 -23.20 10.02 3.55
C VAL A 214 -23.45 11.28 2.72
N GLY A 215 -24.25 12.22 3.23
CA GLY A 215 -24.45 13.53 2.60
C GLY A 215 -23.15 14.30 2.41
N ASP A 216 -22.32 14.38 3.45
CA ASP A 216 -21.04 15.07 3.44
C ASP A 216 -20.07 14.43 2.44
N MET A 217 -20.04 13.11 2.35
CA MET A 217 -19.27 12.35 1.37
C MET A 217 -19.72 12.65 -0.08
N LEU A 218 -21.03 12.79 -0.31
CA LEU A 218 -21.56 13.13 -1.64
C LEU A 218 -21.26 14.58 -2.05
N VAL A 219 -21.22 15.50 -1.08
CA VAL A 219 -20.98 16.93 -1.33
C VAL A 219 -19.49 17.25 -1.43
N SER A 220 -18.69 16.71 -0.51
CA SER A 220 -17.25 17.02 -0.35
C SER A 220 -16.34 16.01 -1.06
N GLY A 221 -16.90 14.90 -1.54
CA GLY A 221 -16.18 13.81 -2.19
C GLY A 221 -15.69 12.75 -1.20
N ILE A 222 -15.37 11.55 -1.71
CA ILE A 222 -14.98 10.39 -0.90
C ILE A 222 -13.75 10.64 -0.02
N GLY A 223 -12.84 11.54 -0.44
CA GLY A 223 -11.63 11.90 0.30
C GLY A 223 -11.87 12.62 1.64
N SER A 224 -13.09 13.10 1.91
CA SER A 224 -13.47 13.58 3.25
C SER A 224 -13.55 12.45 4.27
N TRP A 225 -13.70 11.21 3.81
CA TRP A 225 -13.78 10.00 4.61
C TRP A 225 -12.45 9.27 4.76
N ALA A 226 -11.39 9.76 4.11
CA ALA A 226 -10.09 9.16 4.22
C ALA A 226 -9.58 9.22 5.67
N PRO A 227 -9.17 8.08 6.27
CA PRO A 227 -8.55 8.08 7.59
C PRO A 227 -7.28 8.93 7.54
N ARG A 228 -7.19 9.97 8.37
CA ARG A 228 -6.05 10.90 8.35
C ARG A 228 -4.93 10.53 9.32
N GLY A 229 -4.92 9.31 9.83
CA GLY A 229 -3.93 8.83 10.80
C GLY A 229 -2.48 8.79 10.28
N GLN A 230 -2.28 8.92 8.96
CA GLN A 230 -0.95 9.01 8.34
C GLN A 230 -0.65 10.42 7.79
N ALA A 231 -1.52 11.40 8.04
CA ALA A 231 -1.31 12.76 7.56
C ALA A 231 -0.03 13.36 8.12
N GLY A 232 0.80 13.92 7.24
CA GLY A 232 2.08 14.54 7.59
C GLY A 232 3.22 13.56 7.85
N LYS A 233 3.00 12.24 7.71
CA LYS A 233 4.08 11.24 7.76
C LYS A 233 4.67 11.01 6.39
N ARG A 234 5.99 10.85 6.33
CA ARG A 234 6.69 10.42 5.13
C ARG A 234 6.88 8.90 5.12
N VAL A 235 6.37 8.25 4.07
CA VAL A 235 6.41 6.79 3.92
C VAL A 235 7.19 6.41 2.68
N ALA A 236 8.34 5.75 2.84
CA ALA A 236 9.11 5.21 1.71
C ALA A 236 8.69 3.77 1.44
N VAL A 237 8.22 3.48 0.23
CA VAL A 237 7.80 2.14 -0.20
C VAL A 237 8.71 1.68 -1.32
N ASP A 238 9.46 0.60 -1.08
CA ASP A 238 10.36 -0.04 -2.04
C ASP A 238 9.67 -1.24 -2.69
N PHE A 239 9.45 -1.17 -4.01
CA PHE A 239 8.74 -2.19 -4.75
C PHE A 239 9.10 -2.20 -6.25
N SER A 240 8.64 -3.23 -6.96
CA SER A 240 8.97 -3.57 -8.35
C SER A 240 10.38 -4.14 -8.52
N SER A 241 11.40 -3.28 -8.35
CA SER A 241 12.84 -3.60 -8.28
C SER A 241 13.32 -4.66 -9.28
N PRO A 242 13.06 -4.52 -10.60
CA PRO A 242 13.59 -5.42 -11.61
C PRO A 242 15.12 -5.27 -11.77
N ASN A 243 15.74 -6.34 -12.28
CA ASN A 243 17.16 -6.33 -12.63
C ASN A 243 17.35 -5.84 -14.07
N VAL A 244 18.26 -4.88 -14.27
CA VAL A 244 18.63 -4.39 -15.61
C VAL A 244 19.24 -5.52 -16.44
N ALA A 245 18.99 -5.48 -17.75
CA ALA A 245 19.38 -6.51 -18.72
C ALA A 245 18.80 -7.93 -18.47
N LYS A 246 17.75 -8.02 -17.64
CA LYS A 246 16.93 -9.23 -17.48
C LYS A 246 15.46 -8.86 -17.66
N GLU A 247 14.68 -9.79 -18.18
CA GLU A 247 13.24 -9.60 -18.32
C GLU A 247 12.55 -9.43 -16.97
N MET A 248 11.60 -8.50 -16.94
CA MET A 248 10.70 -8.36 -15.80
C MET A 248 9.76 -9.57 -15.72
N HIS A 249 10.11 -10.54 -14.88
CA HIS A 249 9.27 -11.72 -14.65
C HIS A 249 8.11 -11.48 -13.67
N VAL A 250 7.17 -12.43 -13.60
CA VAL A 250 5.94 -12.37 -12.78
C VAL A 250 6.19 -12.06 -11.29
N GLY A 251 7.35 -12.46 -10.74
CA GLY A 251 7.76 -12.06 -9.38
C GLY A 251 7.81 -10.54 -9.17
N HIS A 252 8.43 -9.80 -10.09
CA HIS A 252 8.47 -8.33 -10.05
C HIS A 252 7.09 -7.73 -10.27
N LEU A 253 6.24 -8.37 -11.09
CA LEU A 253 4.88 -7.90 -11.33
C LEU A 253 4.01 -7.94 -10.06
N ARG A 254 4.13 -8.99 -9.24
CA ARG A 254 3.44 -9.02 -7.92
C ARG A 254 3.86 -7.85 -7.06
N SER A 255 5.17 -7.64 -6.91
CA SER A 255 5.70 -6.53 -6.12
C SER A 255 5.17 -5.19 -6.66
N THR A 256 5.18 -5.02 -7.99
CA THR A 256 4.68 -3.81 -8.67
C THR A 256 3.23 -3.50 -8.33
N ILE A 257 2.33 -4.49 -8.45
CA ILE A 257 0.89 -4.29 -8.22
C ILE A 257 0.59 -4.06 -6.73
N LEU A 258 1.18 -4.89 -5.85
CA LEU A 258 0.94 -4.78 -4.40
C LEU A 258 1.51 -3.49 -3.83
N GLY A 259 2.71 -3.11 -4.26
CA GLY A 259 3.36 -1.86 -3.88
C GLY A 259 2.59 -0.63 -4.33
N ASP A 260 2.14 -0.59 -5.60
CA ASP A 260 1.34 0.55 -6.09
C ASP A 260 -0.01 0.67 -5.37
N CYS A 261 -0.67 -0.46 -5.09
CA CYS A 261 -1.91 -0.50 -4.30
C CYS A 261 -1.70 0.05 -2.87
N LEU A 262 -0.60 -0.35 -2.22
CA LEU A 262 -0.22 0.14 -0.91
C LEU A 262 0.07 1.66 -0.95
N CYS A 263 0.84 2.12 -1.94
CA CYS A 263 1.15 3.55 -2.10
C CYS A 263 -0.12 4.39 -2.25
N ARG A 264 -1.03 4.01 -3.16
CA ARG A 264 -2.32 4.70 -3.34
C ARG A 264 -3.17 4.72 -2.07
N THR A 265 -3.16 3.63 -1.30
CA THR A 265 -3.89 3.55 -0.03
C THR A 265 -3.30 4.52 1.00
N LEU A 266 -1.98 4.59 1.10
CA LEU A 266 -1.28 5.48 2.03
C LEU A 266 -1.45 6.96 1.63
N GLU A 267 -1.36 7.28 0.34
CA GLU A 267 -1.64 8.61 -0.21
C GLU A 267 -3.08 9.04 0.07
N TYR A 268 -4.03 8.13 -0.12
CA TYR A 268 -5.43 8.37 0.24
C TYR A 268 -5.56 8.71 1.73
N CYS A 269 -4.83 8.00 2.60
CA CYS A 269 -4.76 8.28 4.04
C CYS A 269 -3.98 9.57 4.41
N GLY A 270 -3.46 10.30 3.42
CA GLY A 270 -2.78 11.59 3.59
C GLY A 270 -1.28 11.52 3.86
N ALA A 271 -0.64 10.35 3.69
CA ALA A 271 0.81 10.22 3.80
C ALA A 271 1.53 10.86 2.60
N ASP A 272 2.74 11.39 2.84
CA ASP A 272 3.69 11.75 1.77
C ASP A 272 4.45 10.47 1.37
N VAL A 273 4.06 9.86 0.24
CA VAL A 273 4.58 8.55 -0.16
C VAL A 273 5.71 8.69 -1.18
N LEU A 274 6.87 8.18 -0.81
CA LEU A 274 8.03 8.05 -1.69
C LEU A 274 8.03 6.64 -2.30
N ARG A 275 7.70 6.56 -3.58
CA ARG A 275 7.61 5.30 -4.34
C ARG A 275 8.96 4.95 -4.95
N LEU A 276 9.74 4.10 -4.29
CA LEU A 276 11.10 3.77 -4.70
C LEU A 276 11.14 2.50 -5.55
N ASN A 277 11.82 2.59 -6.70
CA ASN A 277 12.16 1.44 -7.52
C ASN A 277 13.65 1.13 -7.38
N HIS A 278 13.98 0.13 -6.55
CA HIS A 278 15.35 -0.25 -6.25
C HIS A 278 15.90 -1.22 -7.29
N ILE A 279 16.07 -0.73 -8.53
CA ILE A 279 16.48 -1.56 -9.66
C ILE A 279 17.90 -2.13 -9.49
N GLY A 280 18.10 -3.36 -9.96
CA GLY A 280 19.41 -4.00 -10.02
C GLY A 280 20.21 -3.50 -11.22
N ASP A 281 20.70 -2.26 -11.15
CA ASP A 281 21.49 -1.59 -12.18
C ASP A 281 23.00 -1.62 -11.93
N TRP A 282 23.45 -2.36 -10.91
CA TRP A 282 24.85 -2.55 -10.59
C TRP A 282 25.14 -4.03 -10.34
N GLY A 283 26.21 -4.58 -10.92
CA GLY A 283 26.53 -5.98 -10.73
C GLY A 283 27.51 -6.56 -11.74
N THR A 284 27.98 -7.78 -11.48
CA THR A 284 29.01 -8.44 -12.30
C THR A 284 28.52 -8.81 -13.69
N GLN A 285 27.20 -8.91 -13.90
CA GLN A 285 26.59 -9.19 -15.19
C GLN A 285 26.90 -8.10 -16.23
N PHE A 286 27.15 -6.86 -15.81
CA PHE A 286 27.46 -5.79 -16.75
C PHE A 286 28.83 -5.98 -17.42
N GLY A 287 29.80 -6.60 -16.74
CA GLY A 287 31.12 -6.85 -17.33
C GLY A 287 31.05 -7.70 -18.59
N MET A 288 30.25 -8.78 -18.58
CA MET A 288 30.07 -9.61 -19.77
C MET A 288 29.31 -8.87 -20.88
N LEU A 289 28.32 -8.05 -20.55
CA LEU A 289 27.56 -7.30 -21.56
C LEU A 289 28.42 -6.25 -22.23
N ILE A 290 29.17 -5.48 -21.43
CA ILE A 290 30.06 -4.42 -21.92
C ILE A 290 31.18 -5.03 -22.79
N GLN A 291 31.82 -6.11 -22.33
CA GLN A 291 32.85 -6.79 -23.11
C GLN A 291 32.29 -7.38 -24.41
N TYR A 292 31.09 -7.93 -24.38
CA TYR A 292 30.46 -8.51 -25.56
C TYR A 292 30.13 -7.44 -26.62
N ILE A 293 29.69 -6.24 -26.20
CA ILE A 293 29.49 -5.10 -27.09
C ILE A 293 30.83 -4.62 -27.66
N ALA A 294 31.87 -4.51 -26.82
CA ALA A 294 33.20 -4.10 -27.25
C ALA A 294 33.75 -5.00 -28.36
N ASP A 295 33.62 -6.33 -28.21
CA ASP A 295 34.13 -7.30 -29.18
C ASP A 295 33.37 -7.29 -30.51
N LYS A 296 32.09 -6.89 -30.51
CA LYS A 296 31.26 -6.82 -31.72
C LYS A 296 31.64 -5.67 -32.64
N ARG A 297 32.26 -4.62 -32.09
CA ARG A 297 32.52 -3.37 -32.81
C ARG A 297 34.03 -3.24 -33.07
N PRO A 298 34.46 -3.03 -34.33
CA PRO A 298 35.88 -2.82 -34.64
C PRO A 298 36.52 -1.64 -33.91
N GLY A 299 35.73 -0.63 -33.50
CA GLY A 299 36.17 0.51 -32.69
C GLY A 299 36.04 0.32 -31.17
N GLY A 300 35.76 -0.91 -30.71
CA GLY A 300 35.59 -1.23 -29.30
C GLY A 300 34.45 -0.47 -28.64
N LEU A 301 34.62 -0.12 -27.36
CA LEU A 301 33.61 0.59 -26.55
C LEU A 301 33.23 1.96 -27.13
N SER A 302 34.19 2.65 -27.76
CA SER A 302 33.96 3.98 -28.35
C SER A 302 33.00 3.97 -29.55
N ALA A 303 32.83 2.80 -30.18
CA ALA A 303 31.97 2.58 -31.34
C ALA A 303 30.68 1.83 -31.01
N ALA A 304 30.35 1.68 -29.72
CA ALA A 304 29.04 1.20 -29.32
C ALA A 304 27.96 2.16 -29.84
N GLU A 305 26.76 1.65 -30.15
CA GLU A 305 25.58 2.39 -30.59
C GLU A 305 24.33 1.92 -29.83
N ASP A 306 23.20 2.63 -29.97
CA ASP A 306 21.95 2.26 -29.29
C ASP A 306 21.36 0.96 -29.85
N GLU A 307 21.63 0.66 -31.12
CA GLU A 307 21.25 -0.59 -31.79
C GLU A 307 21.88 -1.83 -31.13
N ASP A 308 23.04 -1.69 -30.49
CA ASP A 308 23.73 -2.79 -29.81
C ASP A 308 22.97 -3.26 -28.54
N VAL A 309 22.10 -2.39 -28.00
CA VAL A 309 21.29 -2.64 -26.81
C VAL A 309 19.79 -2.69 -27.11
N ALA A 310 19.38 -2.72 -28.38
CA ALA A 310 17.98 -2.72 -28.78
C ALA A 310 17.22 -3.98 -28.33
N ASP A 311 17.88 -5.14 -28.32
CA ASP A 311 17.37 -6.39 -27.75
C ASP A 311 18.33 -6.91 -26.67
N LEU A 312 18.11 -6.43 -25.44
CA LEU A 312 18.94 -6.79 -24.29
C LEU A 312 18.86 -8.28 -23.95
N GLN A 313 17.77 -8.96 -24.31
CA GLN A 313 17.58 -10.37 -23.99
C GLN A 313 18.46 -11.25 -24.89
N VAL A 314 18.47 -10.96 -26.20
CA VAL A 314 19.37 -11.62 -27.16
C VAL A 314 20.82 -11.32 -26.80
N LEU A 315 21.12 -10.06 -26.47
CA LEU A 315 22.45 -9.64 -26.04
C LEU A 315 22.91 -10.43 -24.81
N TYR A 316 22.08 -10.50 -23.76
CA TYR A 316 22.41 -11.21 -22.53
C TYR A 316 22.63 -12.71 -22.76
N ARG A 317 21.75 -13.37 -23.52
CA ARG A 317 21.90 -14.80 -23.84
C ARG A 317 23.19 -15.08 -24.60
N ALA A 318 23.52 -14.26 -25.59
CA ALA A 318 24.74 -14.43 -26.37
C ALA A 318 26.01 -14.14 -25.54
N ALA A 319 26.01 -13.08 -24.74
CA ALA A 319 27.12 -12.77 -23.84
C ALA A 319 27.32 -13.86 -22.79
N LYS A 320 26.23 -14.41 -22.23
CA LYS A 320 26.28 -15.49 -21.25
C LYS A 320 26.81 -16.80 -21.85
N ALA A 321 26.34 -17.17 -23.05
CA ALA A 321 26.83 -18.35 -23.76
C ALA A 321 28.35 -18.27 -24.00
N ARG A 322 28.84 -17.09 -24.40
CA ARG A 322 30.28 -16.87 -24.59
C ARG A 322 31.06 -16.86 -23.28
N PHE A 323 30.50 -16.27 -22.21
CA PHE A 323 31.10 -16.28 -20.87
C PHE A 323 31.32 -17.69 -20.31
N ASP A 324 30.42 -18.62 -20.63
CA ASP A 324 30.53 -20.00 -20.16
C ASP A 324 31.46 -20.86 -21.05
N ALA A 325 31.66 -20.48 -22.31
CA ALA A 325 32.45 -21.25 -23.27
C ALA A 325 33.92 -20.77 -23.43
N ASP A 326 34.20 -19.49 -23.19
CA ASP A 326 35.49 -18.86 -23.48
C ASP A 326 36.11 -18.27 -22.20
N GLU A 327 37.14 -18.94 -21.68
CA GLU A 327 37.87 -18.50 -20.48
C GLU A 327 38.61 -17.16 -20.68
N GLY A 328 39.04 -16.84 -21.91
CA GLY A 328 39.64 -15.55 -22.23
C GLY A 328 38.62 -14.42 -22.14
N PHE A 329 37.44 -14.62 -22.74
CA PHE A 329 36.33 -13.69 -22.61
C PHE A 329 35.85 -13.54 -21.17
N LYS A 330 35.83 -14.62 -20.39
CA LYS A 330 35.48 -14.59 -18.97
C LYS A 330 36.45 -13.76 -18.13
N ALA A 331 37.75 -13.86 -18.41
CA ALA A 331 38.76 -13.01 -17.77
C ALA A 331 38.57 -11.53 -18.17
N ALA A 332 38.35 -11.24 -19.45
CA ALA A 332 38.10 -9.89 -19.94
C ALA A 332 36.79 -9.29 -19.35
N ALA A 333 35.73 -10.10 -19.23
CA ALA A 333 34.48 -9.68 -18.61
C ALA A 333 34.65 -9.35 -17.12
N ARG A 334 35.50 -10.08 -16.38
CA ARG A 334 35.83 -9.74 -14.98
C ARG A 334 36.61 -8.43 -14.90
N GLU A 335 37.58 -8.24 -15.80
CA GLU A 335 38.32 -6.98 -15.89
C GLU A 335 37.40 -5.80 -16.24
N ALA A 336 36.43 -6.01 -17.14
CA ALA A 336 35.43 -5.00 -17.48
C ALA A 336 34.58 -4.55 -16.27
N VAL A 337 34.27 -5.45 -15.32
CA VAL A 337 33.63 -5.08 -14.05
C VAL A 337 34.53 -4.14 -13.25
N THR A 338 35.82 -4.46 -13.12
CA THR A 338 36.79 -3.63 -12.42
C THR A 338 36.91 -2.24 -13.06
N GLN A 339 36.97 -2.17 -14.39
CA GLN A 339 37.05 -0.90 -15.12
C GLN A 339 35.76 -0.07 -14.96
N LEU A 340 34.59 -0.71 -14.97
CA LEU A 340 33.29 -0.06 -14.71
C LEU A 340 33.23 0.50 -13.28
N GLN A 341 33.62 -0.31 -12.28
CA GLN A 341 33.65 0.10 -10.88
C GLN A 341 34.69 1.19 -10.59
N GLY A 342 35.81 1.16 -11.32
CA GLY A 342 36.82 2.22 -11.31
C GLY A 342 36.39 3.52 -11.99
N GLY A 343 35.18 3.58 -12.56
CA GLY A 343 34.61 4.79 -13.13
C GLY A 343 35.17 5.20 -14.49
N ARG A 344 35.71 4.25 -15.27
CA ARG A 344 36.23 4.54 -16.61
C ARG A 344 35.11 5.08 -17.52
N PRO A 345 35.28 6.25 -18.16
CA PRO A 345 34.22 6.90 -18.93
C PRO A 345 33.60 6.03 -20.02
N GLU A 346 34.41 5.29 -20.78
CA GLU A 346 33.94 4.43 -21.88
C GLU A 346 33.06 3.28 -21.39
N TYR A 347 33.43 2.65 -20.26
CA TYR A 347 32.65 1.58 -19.64
C TYR A 347 31.34 2.10 -19.05
N LEU A 348 31.40 3.27 -18.38
CA LEU A 348 30.22 3.93 -17.83
C LEU A 348 29.23 4.33 -18.93
N GLU A 349 29.73 4.75 -20.09
CA GLU A 349 28.86 5.15 -21.21
C GLU A 349 28.07 3.96 -21.76
N VAL A 350 28.73 2.83 -22.01
CA VAL A 350 28.05 1.60 -22.44
C VAL A 350 27.08 1.11 -21.36
N TRP A 351 27.46 1.16 -20.08
CA TRP A 351 26.58 0.84 -18.96
C TRP A 351 25.31 1.71 -18.94
N ARG A 352 25.44 3.03 -19.14
CA ARG A 352 24.29 3.96 -19.20
C ARG A 352 23.33 3.59 -20.32
N ARG A 353 23.83 3.19 -21.49
CA ARG A 353 23.00 2.75 -22.63
C ARG A 353 22.25 1.46 -22.33
N ILE A 354 22.92 0.47 -21.76
CA ILE A 354 22.26 -0.78 -21.31
C ILE A 354 21.14 -0.45 -20.31
N CYS A 355 21.40 0.42 -19.33
CA CYS A 355 20.40 0.84 -18.36
C CYS A 355 19.26 1.61 -19.02
N ALA A 356 19.54 2.53 -19.94
CA ALA A 356 18.53 3.30 -20.66
C ALA A 356 17.59 2.42 -21.48
N ALA A 357 18.12 1.41 -22.18
CA ALA A 357 17.32 0.43 -22.91
C ALA A 357 16.41 -0.37 -21.98
N SER A 358 16.91 -0.89 -20.86
CA SER A 358 16.08 -1.59 -19.86
C SER A 358 15.00 -0.68 -19.26
N ARG A 359 15.36 0.58 -18.93
CA ARG A 359 14.40 1.56 -18.40
C ARG A 359 13.27 1.82 -19.38
N ALA A 360 13.57 1.94 -20.68
CA ALA A 360 12.54 2.13 -21.71
C ALA A 360 11.57 0.95 -21.78
N GLU A 361 12.06 -0.29 -21.64
CA GLU A 361 11.21 -1.48 -21.57
C GLU A 361 10.35 -1.52 -20.30
N PHE A 362 10.94 -1.25 -19.14
CA PHE A 362 10.21 -1.21 -17.87
C PHE A 362 9.14 -0.13 -17.88
N GLN A 363 9.44 1.06 -18.42
CA GLN A 363 8.49 2.17 -18.50
C GLN A 363 7.25 1.81 -19.33
N ARG A 364 7.40 1.09 -20.45
CA ARG A 364 6.25 0.60 -21.23
C ARG A 364 5.32 -0.29 -20.40
N ILE A 365 5.88 -1.09 -19.49
CA ILE A 365 5.10 -1.94 -18.58
C ILE A 365 4.42 -1.07 -17.52
N TYR A 366 5.15 -0.14 -16.90
CA TYR A 366 4.59 0.77 -15.89
C TYR A 366 3.48 1.64 -16.44
N ASP A 367 3.63 2.21 -17.64
CA ASP A 367 2.61 3.02 -18.33
C ASP A 367 1.33 2.20 -18.58
N ARG A 368 1.49 0.95 -19.05
CA ARG A 368 0.35 0.04 -19.27
C ARG A 368 -0.38 -0.32 -17.98
N LEU A 369 0.34 -0.38 -16.85
CA LEU A 369 -0.23 -0.65 -15.53
C LEU A 369 -0.74 0.63 -14.84
N GLY A 370 -0.39 1.81 -15.35
CA GLY A 370 -0.67 3.10 -14.70
C GLY A 370 0.12 3.30 -13.40
N VAL A 371 1.32 2.74 -13.31
CA VAL A 371 2.17 2.76 -12.11
C VAL A 371 3.22 3.86 -12.24
N GLU A 372 3.38 4.65 -11.18
CA GLU A 372 4.39 5.72 -11.09
C GLU A 372 5.43 5.35 -10.03
N LEU A 373 6.71 5.47 -10.40
CA LEU A 373 7.86 5.05 -9.62
C LEU A 373 9.01 6.06 -9.75
N GLN A 374 9.76 6.23 -8.66
CA GLN A 374 11.02 6.98 -8.65
C GLN A 374 12.17 6.00 -8.62
N GLU A 375 12.95 5.97 -9.70
CA GLU A 375 14.10 5.08 -9.80
C GLU A 375 15.20 5.47 -8.81
N ARG A 376 15.63 4.48 -8.02
CA ARG A 376 16.77 4.61 -7.11
C ARG A 376 17.47 3.26 -7.01
N GLY A 377 18.15 2.89 -8.10
CA GLY A 377 18.86 1.63 -8.24
C GLY A 377 20.04 1.48 -7.28
N GLU A 378 20.65 0.29 -7.31
CA GLU A 378 21.85 -0.03 -6.52
C GLU A 378 22.98 0.95 -6.78
N SER A 379 23.15 1.40 -8.04
CA SER A 379 24.23 2.30 -8.44
C SER A 379 24.20 3.66 -7.74
N PHE A 380 23.02 4.14 -7.31
CA PHE A 380 22.85 5.38 -6.55
C PHE A 380 23.61 5.37 -5.21
N TYR A 381 23.83 4.19 -4.64
CA TYR A 381 24.47 4.03 -3.34
C TYR A 381 25.97 3.78 -3.45
N ASN A 382 26.53 3.56 -4.65
CA ASN A 382 27.97 3.28 -4.85
C ASN A 382 28.90 4.26 -4.12
N PRO A 383 28.71 5.59 -4.20
CA PRO A 383 29.60 6.53 -3.52
C PRO A 383 29.54 6.44 -1.98
N ARG A 384 28.52 5.77 -1.44
CA ARG A 384 28.26 5.63 0.00
C ARG A 384 28.68 4.28 0.57
N LEU A 385 29.00 3.28 -0.28
CA LEU A 385 29.20 1.91 0.18
C LEU A 385 30.40 1.77 1.13
N GLN A 386 31.55 2.33 0.76
CA GLN A 386 32.76 2.25 1.59
C GLN A 386 32.54 2.95 2.94
N ALA A 387 32.02 4.18 2.93
CA ALA A 387 31.72 4.93 4.16
C ALA A 387 30.69 4.20 5.05
N THR A 388 29.73 3.49 4.46
CA THR A 388 28.76 2.67 5.21
C THR A 388 29.45 1.50 5.90
N VAL A 389 30.36 0.81 5.22
CA VAL A 389 31.12 -0.32 5.82
C VAL A 389 32.07 0.19 6.91
N ASP A 390 32.79 1.27 6.66
CA ASP A 390 33.72 1.86 7.62
C ASP A 390 32.99 2.26 8.91
N ALA A 391 31.83 2.92 8.79
CA ALA A 391 31.00 3.27 9.93
C ALA A 391 30.54 2.04 10.75
N LEU A 392 30.18 0.93 10.08
CA LEU A 392 29.81 -0.31 10.77
C LEU A 392 30.98 -0.91 11.55
N VAL A 393 32.20 -0.80 11.04
CA VAL A 393 33.42 -1.27 11.72
C VAL A 393 33.77 -0.36 12.89
N GLU A 394 33.76 0.96 12.69
CA GLU A 394 34.04 1.95 13.73
C GLU A 394 33.09 1.84 14.93
N GLN A 395 31.82 1.50 14.69
CA GLN A 395 30.82 1.29 15.72
C GLN A 395 30.90 -0.10 16.37
N GLY A 396 31.83 -0.96 15.94
CA GLY A 396 31.99 -2.33 16.44
C GLY A 396 30.85 -3.27 16.04
N VAL A 397 30.05 -2.91 15.03
CA VAL A 397 28.93 -3.73 14.54
C VAL A 397 29.43 -4.80 13.58
N ALA A 398 30.30 -4.41 12.63
CA ALA A 398 30.97 -5.31 11.71
C ALA A 398 32.38 -5.63 12.21
N VAL A 399 32.76 -6.90 12.12
CA VAL A 399 34.09 -7.40 12.48
C VAL A 399 34.71 -8.14 11.32
N GLU A 400 36.03 -8.24 11.31
CA GLU A 400 36.74 -9.03 10.31
C GLU A 400 36.61 -10.52 10.60
N SER A 401 36.26 -11.31 9.58
CA SER A 401 36.18 -12.76 9.64
C SER A 401 36.65 -13.34 8.32
N ASP A 402 37.73 -14.12 8.35
CA ASP A 402 38.43 -14.65 7.19
C ASP A 402 38.71 -13.59 6.10
N GLY A 403 39.09 -12.37 6.48
CA GLY A 403 39.36 -11.26 5.57
C GLY A 403 38.12 -10.59 4.96
N ALA A 404 36.90 -11.02 5.30
CA ALA A 404 35.67 -10.31 4.97
C ALA A 404 35.19 -9.48 6.16
N ARG A 405 34.40 -8.42 5.92
CA ARG A 405 33.72 -7.65 6.98
C ARG A 405 32.31 -8.21 7.17
N CYS A 406 32.02 -8.70 8.38
CA CYS A 406 30.81 -9.46 8.69
C CYS A 406 30.10 -8.93 9.95
N VAL A 407 28.78 -8.94 9.95
CA VAL A 407 27.94 -8.70 11.13
C VAL A 407 27.33 -10.04 11.58
N PHE A 408 27.62 -10.43 12.82
CA PHE A 408 27.12 -11.66 13.43
C PHE A 408 25.88 -11.40 14.29
N PHE A 409 24.98 -12.37 14.38
CA PHE A 409 23.75 -12.30 15.16
C PHE A 409 23.62 -13.53 16.05
N GLU A 410 23.18 -13.34 17.29
CA GLU A 410 22.93 -14.45 18.20
C GLU A 410 21.82 -15.37 17.63
N GLY A 411 22.06 -16.68 17.69
CA GLY A 411 21.12 -17.68 17.17
C GLY A 411 21.08 -17.79 15.65
N ARG A 412 22.04 -17.22 14.91
CA ARG A 412 22.18 -17.40 13.45
C ARG A 412 23.59 -17.82 13.08
N ASP A 413 23.69 -18.88 12.28
CA ASP A 413 24.98 -19.39 11.79
C ASP A 413 25.54 -18.59 10.62
N VAL A 414 24.65 -17.97 9.81
CA VAL A 414 25.03 -17.22 8.62
C VAL A 414 25.16 -15.73 8.96
N PRO A 415 26.36 -15.13 8.87
CA PRO A 415 26.53 -13.70 9.11
C PRO A 415 26.08 -12.86 7.90
N LEU A 416 25.83 -11.58 8.15
CA LEU A 416 25.64 -10.58 7.11
C LEU A 416 27.02 -10.08 6.64
N ILE A 417 27.45 -10.49 5.44
CA ILE A 417 28.72 -10.07 4.85
C ILE A 417 28.55 -8.69 4.19
N VAL A 418 29.06 -7.64 4.82
CA VAL A 418 28.95 -6.25 4.34
C VAL A 418 30.10 -5.82 3.44
N GLN A 419 31.22 -6.56 3.43
CA GLN A 419 32.28 -6.43 2.43
C GLN A 419 33.00 -7.77 2.26
N LYS A 420 33.26 -8.17 1.02
CA LYS A 420 33.95 -9.43 0.69
C LYS A 420 35.46 -9.31 0.90
N ARG A 421 36.15 -10.46 0.81
CA ARG A 421 37.62 -10.57 0.96
C ARG A 421 38.41 -9.79 -0.10
N ASP A 422 37.85 -9.66 -1.29
CA ASP A 422 38.42 -8.90 -2.42
C ASP A 422 38.12 -7.39 -2.34
N GLY A 423 37.55 -6.91 -1.23
CA GLY A 423 37.08 -5.54 -1.05
C GLY A 423 35.74 -5.25 -1.74
N GLY A 424 35.20 -6.21 -2.50
CA GLY A 424 33.97 -6.05 -3.25
C GLY A 424 32.73 -5.91 -2.36
N PHE A 425 31.81 -5.07 -2.80
CA PHE A 425 30.51 -4.88 -2.16
C PHE A 425 29.46 -5.87 -2.72
N GLY A 426 28.43 -6.15 -1.92
CA GLY A 426 27.29 -6.98 -2.31
C GLY A 426 25.97 -6.36 -1.88
N TYR A 427 24.88 -7.13 -2.02
CA TYR A 427 23.53 -6.65 -1.68
C TYR A 427 23.43 -6.12 -0.24
N ALA A 428 24.08 -6.79 0.72
CA ALA A 428 24.08 -6.33 2.11
C ALA A 428 24.68 -4.92 2.28
N SER A 429 25.75 -4.61 1.54
CA SER A 429 26.37 -3.28 1.57
C SER A 429 25.40 -2.23 1.03
N THR A 430 24.78 -2.52 -0.12
CA THR A 430 23.81 -1.63 -0.78
C THR A 430 22.58 -1.41 0.08
N ASP A 431 22.01 -2.47 0.65
CA ASP A 431 20.81 -2.39 1.49
C ASP A 431 21.07 -1.66 2.81
N MET A 432 22.27 -1.81 3.40
CA MET A 432 22.67 -1.03 4.56
C MET A 432 22.80 0.46 4.22
N ALA A 433 23.39 0.80 3.07
CA ALA A 433 23.49 2.17 2.60
C ALA A 433 22.11 2.76 2.26
N ALA A 434 21.23 1.97 1.65
CA ALA A 434 19.87 2.36 1.33
C ALA A 434 19.02 2.60 2.59
N LEU A 435 19.11 1.71 3.57
CA LEU A 435 18.46 1.89 4.87
C LEU A 435 18.93 3.19 5.53
N HIS A 436 20.24 3.41 5.60
CA HIS A 436 20.81 4.62 6.20
C HIS A 436 20.32 5.89 5.48
N GLN A 437 20.36 5.90 4.15
CA GLN A 437 19.92 7.04 3.33
C GLN A 437 18.43 7.36 3.52
N ARG A 438 17.56 6.35 3.55
CA ARG A 438 16.11 6.52 3.76
C ARG A 438 15.76 7.02 5.16
N LEU A 439 16.57 6.67 6.16
CA LEU A 439 16.40 7.13 7.53
C LEU A 439 16.88 8.57 7.75
N THR A 440 18.02 8.92 7.15
CA THR A 440 18.74 10.17 7.44
C THR A 440 18.43 11.29 6.45
N GLU A 441 18.47 11.02 5.15
CA GLU A 441 18.26 12.02 4.10
C GLU A 441 16.78 12.17 3.78
N GLU A 442 16.09 11.06 3.49
CA GLU A 442 14.64 11.11 3.18
C GLU A 442 13.81 11.44 4.42
N ARG A 443 14.39 11.16 5.60
CA ARG A 443 13.72 11.26 6.89
C ARG A 443 12.37 10.54 6.85
N ALA A 444 12.33 9.30 6.35
CA ALA A 444 11.10 8.51 6.38
C ALA A 444 10.69 8.21 7.84
N ASP A 445 9.40 8.34 8.13
CA ASP A 445 8.79 7.90 9.40
C ASP A 445 8.33 6.44 9.32
N TRP A 446 8.12 5.95 8.09
CA TRP A 446 7.81 4.56 7.81
C TRP A 446 8.54 4.10 6.54
N ILE A 447 9.28 2.99 6.61
CA ILE A 447 9.89 2.35 5.44
C ILE A 447 9.26 0.97 5.24
N VAL A 448 8.77 0.70 4.03
CA VAL A 448 8.17 -0.57 3.64
C VAL A 448 9.01 -1.20 2.54
N TYR A 449 9.49 -2.41 2.78
CA TYR A 449 10.21 -3.22 1.79
C TYR A 449 9.28 -4.33 1.28
N LEU A 450 8.86 -4.25 0.02
CA LEU A 450 7.90 -5.19 -0.56
C LEU A 450 8.60 -6.15 -1.53
N THR A 451 9.10 -7.27 -0.98
CA THR A 451 9.86 -8.28 -1.72
C THR A 451 9.33 -9.69 -1.47
N ASP A 452 9.94 -10.70 -2.11
CA ASP A 452 9.58 -12.10 -1.89
C ASP A 452 9.80 -12.50 -0.41
N ALA A 453 8.91 -13.32 0.13
CA ALA A 453 8.98 -13.77 1.53
C ALA A 453 10.30 -14.51 1.86
N GLY A 454 10.95 -15.12 0.87
CA GLY A 454 12.27 -15.75 1.04
C GLY A 454 13.40 -14.78 1.41
N GLN A 455 13.20 -13.46 1.24
CA GLN A 455 14.18 -12.45 1.65
C GLN A 455 13.99 -11.93 3.08
N ALA A 456 12.97 -12.41 3.82
CA ALA A 456 12.68 -11.94 5.17
C ALA A 456 13.91 -12.04 6.10
N GLY A 457 14.61 -13.18 6.08
CA GLY A 457 15.79 -13.39 6.91
C GLY A 457 16.93 -12.40 6.63
N HIS A 458 17.10 -11.96 5.38
CA HIS A 458 18.07 -10.93 5.00
C HIS A 458 17.68 -9.56 5.56
N PHE A 459 16.42 -9.13 5.34
CA PHE A 459 15.95 -7.84 5.84
C PHE A 459 15.94 -7.75 7.37
N GLU A 460 15.62 -8.85 8.06
CA GLU A 460 15.74 -8.91 9.53
C GLU A 460 17.17 -8.63 10.00
N MET A 461 18.18 -9.19 9.31
CA MET A 461 19.60 -8.92 9.60
C MET A 461 19.97 -7.46 9.29
N ILE A 462 19.52 -6.91 8.17
CA ILE A 462 19.74 -5.50 7.80
C ILE A 462 19.15 -4.57 8.86
N PHE A 463 17.91 -4.80 9.29
CA PHE A 463 17.26 -3.95 10.30
C PHE A 463 17.93 -4.07 11.68
N ALA A 464 18.34 -5.27 12.07
CA ALA A 464 19.07 -5.49 13.32
C ALA A 464 20.47 -4.86 13.28
N ALA A 465 21.20 -4.98 12.17
CA ALA A 465 22.48 -4.31 11.96
C ALA A 465 22.32 -2.78 12.02
N GLY A 466 21.34 -2.22 11.31
CA GLY A 466 21.06 -0.78 11.34
C GLY A 466 20.71 -0.24 12.74
N ARG A 467 19.99 -1.04 13.55
CA ARG A 467 19.71 -0.69 14.96
C ARG A 467 20.99 -0.68 15.80
N ARG A 468 21.83 -1.70 15.67
CA ARG A 468 23.13 -1.77 16.36
C ARG A 468 24.07 -0.64 15.93
N ALA A 469 23.98 -0.24 14.66
CA ALA A 469 24.74 0.86 14.08
C ALA A 469 24.20 2.26 14.45
N GLY A 470 23.12 2.33 15.23
CA GLY A 470 22.53 3.60 15.63
C GLY A 470 21.96 4.43 14.47
N TYR A 471 21.62 3.80 13.33
CA TYR A 471 21.03 4.50 12.18
C TYR A 471 19.64 5.07 12.46
N PHE A 472 18.95 4.50 13.46
CA PHE A 472 17.61 4.91 13.82
C PHE A 472 17.65 6.19 14.64
N PRO A 473 16.87 7.21 14.26
CA PRO A 473 16.83 8.47 14.97
C PRO A 473 16.32 8.29 16.41
N LYS A 474 16.89 9.04 17.35
CA LYS A 474 16.46 9.03 18.77
C LYS A 474 15.36 10.05 19.06
N ASP A 475 15.20 11.05 18.19
CA ASP A 475 14.29 12.19 18.33
C ASP A 475 12.89 11.90 17.77
N ARG A 476 12.70 10.78 17.06
CA ARG A 476 11.40 10.41 16.47
C ARG A 476 11.25 8.89 16.33
N GLU A 477 10.00 8.44 16.35
CA GLU A 477 9.67 7.04 16.10
C GLU A 477 9.70 6.74 14.61
N VAL A 478 10.39 5.66 14.23
CA VAL A 478 10.42 5.17 12.85
C VAL A 478 9.96 3.73 12.81
N ARG A 479 8.99 3.46 11.93
CA ARG A 479 8.51 2.11 11.64
C ARG A 479 9.22 1.55 10.42
N ILE A 480 9.59 0.27 10.45
CA ILE A 480 10.09 -0.44 9.28
C ILE A 480 9.41 -1.80 9.19
N ASP A 481 8.90 -2.15 8.02
CA ASP A 481 8.27 -3.44 7.75
C ASP A 481 8.86 -4.07 6.49
N HIS A 482 9.14 -5.36 6.57
CA HIS A 482 9.25 -6.22 5.39
C HIS A 482 7.87 -6.82 5.09
N VAL A 483 7.33 -6.52 3.92
CA VAL A 483 6.05 -7.04 3.43
C VAL A 483 6.36 -8.12 2.40
N GLY A 484 6.54 -9.34 2.90
CA GLY A 484 6.77 -10.52 2.08
C GLY A 484 5.53 -10.94 1.30
N PHE A 485 5.70 -11.29 0.02
CA PHE A 485 4.67 -12.00 -0.75
C PHE A 485 5.14 -13.41 -1.15
N GLY A 486 4.19 -14.33 -1.30
CA GLY A 486 4.47 -15.71 -1.70
C GLY A 486 4.82 -15.87 -3.20
N LEU A 487 5.26 -17.07 -3.55
CA LEU A 487 5.56 -17.43 -4.95
C LEU A 487 4.30 -17.43 -5.82
N VAL A 488 4.47 -17.16 -7.12
CA VAL A 488 3.40 -17.41 -8.11
C VAL A 488 3.42 -18.89 -8.46
N MET A 489 2.26 -19.52 -8.29
CA MET A 489 2.06 -20.93 -8.56
C MET A 489 1.26 -21.10 -9.86
N GLY A 490 1.58 -22.13 -10.64
CA GLY A 490 0.74 -22.62 -11.72
C GLY A 490 -0.49 -23.34 -11.19
N GLU A 491 -1.39 -23.72 -12.10
CA GLU A 491 -2.57 -24.51 -11.77
C GLU A 491 -2.22 -25.89 -11.18
N ASP A 492 -1.00 -26.36 -11.44
CA ASP A 492 -0.42 -27.58 -10.91
C ASP A 492 0.14 -27.46 -9.48
N GLY A 493 0.05 -26.26 -8.88
CA GLY A 493 0.62 -25.98 -7.56
C GLY A 493 2.16 -25.98 -7.55
N LYS A 494 2.82 -25.92 -8.70
CA LYS A 494 4.28 -25.74 -8.80
C LYS A 494 4.61 -24.29 -9.14
N LYS A 495 5.87 -23.88 -8.97
CA LYS A 495 6.32 -22.54 -9.36
C LYS A 495 5.96 -22.27 -10.81
N PHE A 496 5.31 -21.13 -11.06
CA PHE A 496 4.89 -20.73 -12.40
C PHE A 496 6.11 -20.65 -13.33
N LYS A 497 6.21 -21.61 -14.24
CA LYS A 497 7.22 -21.72 -15.28
C LYS A 497 6.50 -21.99 -16.60
N SER A 498 7.04 -21.49 -17.71
CA SER A 498 6.50 -21.86 -19.03
C SER A 498 6.77 -23.36 -19.29
N ARG A 499 5.98 -23.97 -20.19
CA ARG A 499 6.08 -25.40 -20.52
C ARG A 499 7.46 -25.83 -21.07
N SER A 500 8.33 -24.90 -21.45
CA SER A 500 9.70 -25.14 -21.93
C SER A 500 10.79 -24.88 -20.89
N GLY A 501 10.45 -24.48 -19.67
CA GLY A 501 11.45 -24.19 -18.61
C GLY A 501 12.13 -22.83 -18.74
N ASP A 502 11.92 -22.10 -19.83
CA ASP A 502 12.35 -20.71 -19.97
C ASP A 502 11.37 -19.74 -19.30
N VAL A 503 11.93 -18.69 -18.70
CA VAL A 503 11.16 -17.50 -18.29
C VAL A 503 10.53 -16.96 -19.58
N ARG A 504 9.21 -16.69 -19.59
CA ARG A 504 8.50 -16.26 -20.81
C ARG A 504 9.05 -14.92 -21.32
N GLY A 505 10.04 -15.00 -22.21
CA GLY A 505 10.26 -14.06 -23.30
C GLY A 505 9.80 -14.76 -24.57
N ASP A 506 8.69 -14.30 -25.13
CA ASP A 506 8.09 -14.90 -26.31
C ASP A 506 8.94 -14.53 -27.54
N GLY A 507 9.71 -15.50 -28.04
CA GLY A 507 10.54 -15.37 -29.23
C GLY A 507 10.65 -16.71 -29.92
N GLY A 508 9.76 -16.94 -30.89
CA GLY A 508 9.73 -18.12 -31.75
C GLY A 508 8.57 -18.04 -32.73
N GLU A 509 8.85 -17.53 -33.94
CA GLU A 509 7.96 -17.66 -35.08
C GLU A 509 7.82 -19.14 -35.45
N GLU A 510 6.64 -19.71 -35.26
CA GLU A 510 6.06 -20.75 -36.11
C GLU A 510 4.54 -20.72 -35.95
N GLY A 511 3.84 -20.62 -37.09
CA GLY A 511 2.46 -20.17 -37.18
C GLY A 511 1.44 -21.02 -36.41
N CYS A 512 0.53 -20.33 -35.72
CA CYS A 512 -0.80 -20.82 -35.38
C CYS A 512 -1.80 -19.67 -35.48
N ASP A 513 -2.93 -19.99 -36.10
CA ASP A 513 -3.94 -19.11 -36.68
C ASP A 513 -4.46 -17.94 -35.82
N ALA A 514 -4.94 -16.93 -36.55
CA ALA A 514 -5.63 -15.74 -36.11
C ALA A 514 -6.74 -16.02 -35.07
N SER A 515 -6.38 -15.97 -33.79
CA SER A 515 -7.28 -15.80 -32.66
C SER A 515 -6.47 -15.23 -31.50
N GLY A 516 -6.23 -13.91 -31.56
CA GLY A 516 -5.60 -13.17 -30.48
C GLY A 516 -6.35 -13.36 -29.17
N MET A 517 -5.72 -14.06 -28.22
CA MET A 517 -6.20 -14.15 -26.84
C MET A 517 -5.13 -13.56 -25.92
N LEU A 518 -4.93 -12.25 -26.06
CA LEU A 518 -4.52 -11.39 -24.96
C LEU A 518 -5.47 -11.67 -23.80
N LEU A 519 -5.01 -12.37 -22.77
CA LEU A 519 -5.79 -12.48 -21.54
C LEU A 519 -6.05 -11.04 -21.05
N PRO A 520 -7.32 -10.65 -20.86
CA PRO A 520 -7.62 -9.31 -20.37
C PRO A 520 -6.92 -9.07 -19.04
N VAL A 521 -6.64 -7.81 -18.72
CA VAL A 521 -5.96 -7.42 -17.47
C VAL A 521 -6.73 -7.89 -16.22
N GLY A 522 -8.04 -8.14 -16.35
CA GLY A 522 -8.93 -8.66 -15.29
C GLY A 522 -8.46 -9.96 -14.62
N PRO A 523 -8.26 -11.09 -15.34
CA PRO A 523 -7.79 -12.34 -14.75
C PRO A 523 -6.42 -12.27 -14.06
N ILE A 524 -5.51 -11.38 -14.47
CA ILE A 524 -4.21 -11.19 -13.78
C ILE A 524 -4.43 -10.50 -12.43
N TYR A 525 -5.27 -9.47 -12.38
CA TYR A 525 -5.66 -8.83 -11.12
C TYR A 525 -6.37 -9.81 -10.18
N ASP A 526 -7.28 -10.64 -10.70
CA ASP A 526 -8.02 -11.63 -9.92
C ASP A 526 -7.08 -12.71 -9.33
N LEU A 527 -6.04 -13.12 -10.08
CA LEU A 527 -5.04 -14.09 -9.60
C LEU A 527 -4.12 -13.49 -8.53
N VAL A 528 -3.67 -12.24 -8.71
CA VAL A 528 -2.79 -11.54 -7.75
C VAL A 528 -3.54 -11.20 -6.46
N ILE A 529 -4.79 -10.75 -6.55
CA ILE A 529 -5.63 -10.43 -5.37
C ILE A 529 -6.00 -11.70 -4.59
N ARG A 530 -6.39 -12.79 -5.27
CA ARG A 530 -6.69 -14.07 -4.58
C ARG A 530 -5.48 -14.68 -3.86
N SER A 531 -4.27 -14.33 -4.29
CA SER A 531 -3.02 -14.82 -3.70
C SER A 531 -2.44 -13.90 -2.61
N ALA A 532 -3.03 -12.72 -2.40
CA ALA A 532 -2.61 -11.74 -1.39
C ALA A 532 -3.49 -11.77 -0.13
N VAL A 533 -4.59 -12.54 -0.15
CA VAL A 533 -5.47 -12.80 0.99
C VAL A 533 -5.23 -14.23 1.49
N VAL A 534 -4.05 -14.47 2.06
CA VAL A 534 -3.78 -15.59 2.98
C VAL A 534 -2.85 -15.09 4.08
#